data_AF-A0A2M7U0Y2-F1
#
_entry.id   AF-A0A2M7U0Y2-F1
#
_cell.length_a   1.000
_cell.length_b   1.000
_cell.length_c   1.000
_cell.angle_alpha   90.00
_cell.angle_beta   90.00
_cell.angle_gamma   90.00
#
_symmetry.space_group_name_H-M   'P 1'
#
loop_
_entity.id
_entity.type
_entity.pdbx_description
1 polymer ?
#
loop_
_entity_poly.entity_id
_entity_poly.type
_entity_poly.pdbx_seq_one_letter_code
_entity_poly.pdbx_strand_id
1 'polypeptide(L)'
;MIAKDELQKRYLEEKLSMSDIASSLGCSVNKVVYWMDRYGIKRRSIGEAIYQKHNPHGDPFTVKPIKTKSDAKLLGMGIGLYWGEGTKANKYSVRLGNTDPALLNIFMLFLTELFGVKKTDMRFGLQIFSDIDPQEAMEFWTRELAVKPSQFYKITVTISGSLGTYRRKGAYGVVTVHYHNKKLRDIIVNMLPK
;
A
#
# COMPACT_ATOMS: atom_id res chain seq x y z
N MET A 1 -13.87 34.47 -18.78
CA MET A 1 -14.05 33.13 -19.39
C MET A 1 -12.77 32.34 -19.17
N ILE A 2 -12.83 31.04 -18.86
CA ILE A 2 -11.62 30.20 -18.84
C ILE A 2 -11.58 29.47 -20.19
N ALA A 3 -10.50 29.63 -20.95
CA ALA A 3 -10.34 28.95 -22.23
C ALA A 3 -10.28 27.42 -22.02
N LYS A 4 -10.86 26.66 -22.95
CA LYS A 4 -10.90 25.19 -22.86
C LYS A 4 -9.49 24.60 -22.83
N ASP A 5 -8.62 25.03 -23.74
CA ASP A 5 -7.25 24.51 -23.88
C ASP A 5 -6.43 24.81 -22.62
N GLU A 6 -6.58 26.01 -22.06
CA GLU A 6 -5.92 26.39 -20.81
C GLU A 6 -6.38 25.53 -19.63
N LEU A 7 -7.69 25.27 -19.54
CA LEU A 7 -8.25 24.42 -18.49
C LEU A 7 -7.82 22.96 -18.65
N GLN A 8 -7.73 22.47 -19.90
CA GLN A 8 -7.24 21.12 -20.20
C GLN A 8 -5.76 20.99 -19.88
N LYS A 9 -4.91 21.94 -20.28
CA LYS A 9 -3.49 21.95 -19.98
C LYS A 9 -3.23 21.91 -18.48
N ARG A 10 -3.77 22.88 -17.73
CA ARG A 10 -3.58 22.97 -16.27
C ARG A 10 -4.09 21.73 -15.54
N TYR A 11 -5.24 21.21 -15.96
CA TYR A 11 -5.86 20.08 -15.27
C TYR A 11 -5.24 18.73 -15.68
N LEU A 12 -5.21 18.43 -16.98
CA LEU A 12 -4.85 17.10 -17.49
C LEU A 12 -3.34 16.91 -17.62
N GLU A 13 -2.60 17.94 -17.99
CA GLU A 13 -1.15 17.85 -18.22
C GLU A 13 -0.37 18.23 -16.97
N GLU A 14 -0.62 19.42 -16.43
CA GLU A 14 0.06 19.95 -15.24
C GLU A 14 -0.46 19.34 -13.92
N LYS A 15 -1.53 18.52 -13.99
CA LYS A 15 -2.14 17.82 -12.85
C LYS A 15 -2.58 18.73 -11.69
N LEU A 16 -2.81 20.03 -11.93
CA LEU A 16 -3.29 20.95 -10.90
C LEU A 16 -4.69 20.58 -10.40
N SER A 17 -4.96 20.80 -9.11
CA SER A 17 -6.31 20.65 -8.57
C SER A 17 -7.20 21.81 -9.00
N MET A 18 -8.53 21.65 -8.93
CA MET A 18 -9.45 22.76 -9.22
C MET A 18 -9.23 23.97 -8.29
N SER A 19 -8.74 23.73 -7.06
CA SER A 19 -8.37 24.79 -6.12
C SER A 19 -7.12 25.53 -6.57
N ASP A 20 -6.09 24.81 -7.01
CA ASP A 20 -4.85 25.43 -7.48
C ASP A 20 -5.11 26.24 -8.77
N ILE A 21 -5.94 25.72 -9.68
CA ILE A 21 -6.37 26.42 -10.89
C ILE A 21 -7.13 27.69 -10.51
N ALA A 22 -8.09 27.60 -9.60
CA ALA A 22 -8.88 28.74 -9.13
C ALA A 22 -8.00 29.84 -8.54
N SER A 23 -7.06 29.46 -7.65
CA SER A 23 -6.06 30.38 -7.08
C SER A 23 -5.17 31.00 -8.15
N SER A 24 -4.65 30.21 -9.09
CA SER A 24 -3.77 30.71 -10.16
C SER A 24 -4.46 31.68 -11.13
N LEU A 25 -5.78 31.53 -11.32
CA LEU A 25 -6.59 32.37 -12.21
C LEU A 25 -7.34 33.48 -11.46
N GLY A 26 -7.12 33.64 -10.14
CA GLY A 26 -7.80 34.64 -9.32
C GLY A 26 -9.32 34.52 -9.34
N CYS A 27 -9.85 33.30 -9.33
CA CYS A 27 -11.30 33.06 -9.43
C CYS A 27 -11.79 31.99 -8.45
N SER A 28 -13.11 31.80 -8.35
CA SER A 28 -13.69 30.79 -7.47
C SER A 28 -13.56 29.38 -8.06
N VAL A 29 -13.45 28.37 -7.20
CA VAL A 29 -13.47 26.95 -7.61
C VAL A 29 -14.75 26.62 -8.37
N ASN A 30 -15.89 27.20 -7.99
CA ASN A 30 -17.16 27.03 -8.71
C ASN A 30 -17.10 27.53 -10.16
N LYS A 31 -16.34 28.61 -10.42
CA LYS A 31 -16.12 29.09 -11.80
C LYS A 31 -15.33 28.07 -12.61
N VAL A 32 -14.32 27.43 -12.00
CA VAL A 32 -13.55 26.34 -12.62
C VAL A 32 -14.47 25.15 -12.91
N VAL A 33 -15.24 24.69 -11.91
CA VAL A 33 -16.19 23.57 -12.03
C VAL A 33 -17.19 23.83 -13.16
N TYR A 34 -17.77 25.02 -13.21
CA TYR A 34 -18.70 25.42 -14.25
C TYR A 34 -18.11 25.25 -15.65
N TRP A 35 -16.89 25.73 -15.89
CA TRP A 35 -16.25 25.60 -17.20
C TRP A 35 -15.82 24.16 -17.50
N MET A 36 -15.40 23.38 -16.51
CA MET A 36 -15.11 21.95 -16.69
C MET A 36 -16.35 21.19 -17.15
N ASP A 37 -17.49 21.40 -16.50
CA ASP A 37 -18.74 20.74 -16.84
C ASP A 37 -19.22 21.19 -18.24
N ARG A 38 -19.13 22.48 -18.57
CA ARG A 38 -19.46 23.01 -19.91
C ARG A 38 -18.60 22.45 -21.03
N TYR A 39 -17.34 22.11 -20.75
CA TYR A 39 -16.42 21.53 -21.73
C TYR A 39 -16.38 19.99 -21.70
N GLY A 40 -17.16 19.34 -20.83
CA GLY A 40 -17.18 17.88 -20.68
C GLY A 40 -15.89 17.30 -20.09
N ILE A 41 -15.12 18.09 -19.33
CA ILE A 41 -13.87 17.62 -18.72
C ILE A 41 -14.21 16.80 -17.47
N LYS A 42 -13.97 15.48 -17.53
CA LYS A 42 -14.21 14.59 -16.39
C LYS A 42 -13.36 15.01 -15.18
N ARG A 43 -14.04 15.33 -14.09
CA ARG A 43 -13.42 15.70 -12.82
C ARG A 43 -12.91 14.46 -12.08
N ARG A 44 -11.67 14.52 -11.62
CA ARG A 44 -11.05 13.63 -10.63
C ARG A 44 -11.73 13.80 -9.27
N SER A 45 -11.72 12.74 -8.47
CA SER A 45 -12.23 12.81 -7.10
C SER A 45 -11.32 13.69 -6.22
N ILE A 46 -11.84 14.16 -5.09
CA ILE A 46 -11.04 14.89 -4.09
C ILE A 46 -9.84 14.03 -3.66
N GLY A 47 -10.05 12.74 -3.40
CA GLY A 47 -8.98 11.82 -3.01
C GLY A 47 -7.90 11.67 -4.08
N GLU A 48 -8.27 11.66 -5.35
CA GLU A 48 -7.31 11.60 -6.46
C GLU A 48 -6.50 12.90 -6.59
N ALA A 49 -7.14 14.06 -6.40
CA ALA A 49 -6.45 15.35 -6.39
C ALA A 49 -5.44 15.43 -5.23
N ILE A 50 -5.86 15.03 -4.02
CA ILE A 50 -4.98 14.97 -2.84
C ILE A 50 -3.83 13.99 -3.09
N TYR A 51 -4.11 12.82 -3.65
CA TYR A 51 -3.09 11.81 -3.94
C TYR A 51 -2.03 12.34 -4.92
N GLN A 52 -2.44 12.97 -6.03
CA GLN A 52 -1.52 13.57 -6.99
C GLN A 52 -0.68 14.69 -6.35
N LYS A 53 -1.28 15.52 -5.50
CA LYS A 53 -0.56 16.57 -4.76
C LYS A 53 0.55 16.00 -3.87
N HIS A 54 0.30 14.86 -3.21
CA HIS A 54 1.31 14.18 -2.38
C HIS A 54 2.31 13.34 -3.19
N ASN A 55 2.03 13.07 -4.47
CA ASN A 55 2.83 12.24 -5.36
C ASN A 55 3.09 12.99 -6.68
N PRO A 56 3.80 14.14 -6.65
CA PRO A 56 3.99 14.98 -7.83
C PRO A 56 4.80 14.32 -8.94
N HIS A 57 5.61 13.31 -8.60
CA HIS A 57 6.43 12.54 -9.55
C HIS A 57 5.77 11.22 -9.98
N GLY A 58 4.48 11.05 -9.72
CA GLY A 58 3.76 9.81 -10.01
C GLY A 58 3.75 8.83 -8.84
N ASP A 59 3.24 7.62 -9.10
CA ASP A 59 3.08 6.61 -8.06
C ASP A 59 4.43 6.19 -7.44
N PRO A 60 4.52 5.99 -6.11
CA PRO A 60 5.74 5.52 -5.45
C PRO A 60 5.97 4.00 -5.64
N PHE A 61 5.22 3.39 -6.56
CA PHE A 61 5.25 1.98 -6.92
C PHE A 61 5.02 1.89 -8.44
N THR A 62 5.40 0.78 -9.04
CA THR A 62 5.14 0.49 -10.46
C THR A 62 4.17 -0.68 -10.59
N VAL A 63 3.73 -1.01 -11.80
CA VAL A 63 3.01 -2.25 -12.06
C VAL A 63 3.72 -2.93 -13.21
N LYS A 64 4.44 -4.01 -12.91
CA LYS A 64 5.21 -4.77 -13.89
C LYS A 64 4.25 -5.53 -14.81
N PRO A 65 4.37 -5.39 -16.14
CA PRO A 65 3.67 -6.27 -17.06
C PRO A 65 4.16 -7.71 -16.91
N ILE A 66 3.24 -8.67 -16.82
CA ILE A 66 3.57 -10.09 -16.70
C ILE A 66 4.00 -10.62 -18.08
N LYS A 67 5.28 -10.95 -18.25
CA LYS A 67 5.84 -11.38 -19.55
C LYS A 67 6.44 -12.79 -19.51
N THR A 68 6.81 -13.28 -18.32
CA THR A 68 7.49 -14.57 -18.16
C THR A 68 6.69 -15.55 -17.30
N LYS A 69 7.03 -16.85 -17.38
CA LYS A 69 6.48 -17.87 -16.47
C LYS A 69 6.81 -17.58 -15.00
N SER A 70 7.97 -16.98 -14.73
CA SER A 70 8.36 -16.59 -13.38
C SER A 70 7.46 -15.48 -12.85
N ASP A 71 7.19 -14.45 -13.67
CA ASP A 71 6.27 -13.38 -13.31
C ASP A 71 4.86 -13.92 -13.01
N ALA A 72 4.36 -14.82 -13.87
CA ALA A 72 3.05 -15.44 -13.70
C ALA A 72 2.99 -16.30 -12.41
N LYS A 73 4.05 -17.06 -12.11
CA LYS A 73 4.14 -17.85 -10.87
C LYS A 73 4.15 -16.94 -9.65
N LEU A 74 4.96 -15.89 -9.65
CA LEU A 74 5.03 -14.94 -8.54
C LEU A 74 3.71 -14.18 -8.36
N LEU A 75 3.05 -13.80 -9.46
CA LEU A 75 1.72 -13.18 -9.42
C LEU A 75 0.71 -14.12 -8.77
N GLY A 76 0.62 -15.37 -9.23
CA GLY A 76 -0.29 -16.36 -8.68
C GLY A 76 -0.05 -16.64 -7.20
N MET A 77 1.21 -16.79 -6.79
CA MET A 77 1.59 -16.97 -5.39
C MET A 77 1.22 -15.74 -4.55
N GLY A 78 1.58 -14.54 -4.98
CA GLY A 78 1.32 -13.31 -4.24
C GLY A 78 -0.17 -12.99 -4.10
N ILE A 79 -0.95 -13.18 -5.17
CA ILE A 79 -2.41 -13.03 -5.14
C ILE A 79 -3.05 -14.10 -4.27
N GLY A 80 -2.62 -15.36 -4.38
CA GLY A 80 -3.11 -16.45 -3.53
C GLY A 80 -2.84 -16.19 -2.04
N LEU A 81 -1.62 -15.75 -1.69
CA LEU A 81 -1.26 -15.35 -0.33
C LEU A 81 -2.11 -14.18 0.17
N TYR A 82 -2.27 -13.12 -0.64
CA TYR A 82 -3.10 -11.99 -0.26
C TYR A 82 -4.59 -12.36 -0.15
N TRP A 83 -5.06 -13.32 -0.94
CA TRP A 83 -6.42 -13.81 -0.86
C TRP A 83 -6.66 -14.62 0.42
N GLY A 84 -5.75 -15.51 0.79
CA GLY A 84 -5.84 -16.33 2.01
C GLY A 84 -5.54 -15.55 3.30
N GLU A 85 -4.40 -14.86 3.35
CA GLU A 85 -3.83 -14.30 4.59
C GLU A 85 -3.90 -12.75 4.63
N GLY A 86 -4.24 -12.11 3.50
CA GLY A 86 -4.26 -10.66 3.39
C GLY A 86 -5.45 -9.99 4.08
N THR A 87 -5.20 -8.87 4.78
CA THR A 87 -6.26 -8.08 5.43
C THR A 87 -6.99 -7.20 4.41
N LYS A 88 -8.20 -7.62 4.02
CA LYS A 88 -9.04 -6.93 3.02
C LYS A 88 -9.91 -5.80 3.62
N ALA A 89 -10.24 -5.88 4.92
CA ALA A 89 -11.06 -4.87 5.59
C ALA A 89 -10.39 -3.48 5.65
N ASN A 90 -9.06 -3.42 5.65
CA ASN A 90 -8.33 -2.16 5.62
C ASN A 90 -8.40 -1.54 4.21
N LYS A 91 -8.84 -0.29 4.11
CA LYS A 91 -9.05 0.42 2.83
C LYS A 91 -7.85 1.23 2.33
N TYR A 92 -6.75 1.27 3.08
CA TYR A 92 -5.63 2.20 2.82
C TYR A 92 -4.27 1.53 2.68
N SER A 93 -4.15 0.26 3.04
CA SER A 93 -2.87 -0.45 3.06
C SER A 93 -3.01 -1.88 2.54
N VAL A 94 -1.96 -2.32 1.85
CA VAL A 94 -1.71 -3.72 1.57
C VAL A 94 -1.14 -4.32 2.86
N ARG A 95 -1.81 -5.35 3.38
CA ARG A 95 -1.46 -5.98 4.65
C ARG A 95 -1.55 -7.49 4.56
N LEU A 96 -0.55 -8.18 5.07
CA LEU A 96 -0.54 -9.63 5.25
C LEU A 96 0.23 -9.95 6.52
N GLY A 97 -0.36 -10.75 7.42
CA GLY A 97 0.27 -11.18 8.66
C GLY A 97 0.42 -12.69 8.73
N ASN A 98 1.56 -13.17 9.21
CA ASN A 98 1.83 -14.59 9.36
C ASN A 98 2.96 -14.85 10.37
N THR A 99 3.11 -16.11 10.80
CA THR A 99 4.23 -16.55 11.64
C THR A 99 5.34 -17.25 10.85
N ASP A 100 5.13 -17.53 9.57
CA ASP A 100 6.12 -18.14 8.67
C ASP A 100 6.96 -17.05 7.93
N PRO A 101 8.28 -16.95 8.16
CA PRO A 101 9.12 -15.99 7.46
C PRO A 101 9.24 -16.24 5.96
N ALA A 102 9.18 -17.49 5.50
CA ALA A 102 9.28 -17.80 4.07
C ALA A 102 8.05 -17.27 3.33
N LEU A 103 6.86 -17.39 3.93
CA LEU A 103 5.62 -16.84 3.40
C LEU A 103 5.69 -15.31 3.29
N LEU A 104 6.14 -14.64 4.35
CA LEU A 104 6.29 -13.19 4.36
C LEU A 104 7.33 -12.71 3.35
N ASN A 105 8.44 -13.44 3.20
CA ASN A 105 9.47 -13.14 2.19
C ASN A 105 8.93 -13.27 0.76
N ILE A 106 8.13 -14.29 0.45
CA ILE A 106 7.47 -14.42 -0.87
C ILE A 106 6.50 -13.26 -1.10
N PHE A 107 5.75 -12.84 -0.07
CA PHE A 107 4.84 -11.71 -0.19
C PHE A 107 5.57 -10.39 -0.39
N MET A 108 6.68 -10.15 0.33
CA MET A 108 7.53 -8.99 0.08
C MET A 108 8.12 -9.01 -1.33
N LEU A 109 8.60 -10.17 -1.80
CA LEU A 109 9.13 -10.33 -3.15
C LEU A 109 8.06 -10.01 -4.21
N PHE A 110 6.82 -10.47 -3.99
CA PHE A 110 5.69 -10.11 -4.84
C PHE A 110 5.50 -8.60 -4.94
N LEU A 111 5.56 -7.88 -3.82
CA LEU A 111 5.44 -6.41 -3.80
C LEU A 111 6.65 -5.70 -4.43
N THR A 112 7.87 -6.17 -4.18
CA THR A 112 9.08 -5.54 -4.72
C THR A 112 9.21 -5.78 -6.22
N GLU A 113 9.00 -7.02 -6.68
CA GLU A 113 9.27 -7.42 -8.07
C GLU A 113 8.14 -7.06 -9.02
N LEU A 114 6.88 -7.25 -8.62
CA LEU A 114 5.75 -6.98 -9.50
C LEU A 114 5.20 -5.57 -9.35
N PHE A 115 5.45 -4.92 -8.20
CA PHE A 115 4.94 -3.59 -7.94
C PHE A 115 6.02 -2.55 -7.66
N GLY A 116 7.30 -2.88 -7.79
CA GLY A 116 8.39 -1.92 -7.60
C GLY A 116 8.41 -1.26 -6.21
N VAL A 117 7.74 -1.86 -5.22
CA VAL A 117 7.68 -1.31 -3.86
C VAL A 117 9.08 -1.39 -3.27
N LYS A 118 9.58 -0.27 -2.74
CA LYS A 118 10.86 -0.29 -2.03
C LYS A 118 10.67 -0.93 -0.66
N LYS A 119 11.56 -1.87 -0.31
CA LYS A 119 11.54 -2.55 0.99
C LYS A 119 11.64 -1.57 2.17
N THR A 120 12.30 -0.42 2.00
CA THR A 120 12.41 0.67 2.98
C THR A 120 11.09 1.36 3.29
N ASP A 121 10.13 1.29 2.37
CA ASP A 121 8.83 1.94 2.48
C ASP A 121 7.81 1.02 3.17
N MET A 122 8.15 -0.26 3.33
CA MET A 122 7.37 -1.21 4.11
C MET A 122 7.52 -0.91 5.61
N ARG A 123 6.44 -1.18 6.35
CA ARG A 123 6.40 -1.15 7.81
C ARG A 123 5.92 -2.48 8.34
N PHE A 124 6.25 -2.78 9.59
CA PHE A 124 6.00 -4.09 10.17
C PHE A 124 5.30 -3.95 11.52
N GLY A 125 4.20 -4.66 11.70
CA GLY A 125 3.59 -4.86 13.02
C GLY A 125 4.11 -6.16 13.61
N LEU A 126 4.71 -6.12 14.79
CA LEU A 126 5.09 -7.32 15.54
C LEU A 126 4.15 -7.49 16.73
N GLN A 127 3.42 -8.60 16.74
CA GLN A 127 2.58 -9.01 17.86
C GLN A 127 3.17 -10.26 18.51
N ILE A 128 3.43 -10.18 19.81
CA ILE A 128 4.00 -11.27 20.61
C ILE A 128 3.08 -11.59 21.80
N PHE A 129 3.29 -12.76 22.38
CA PHE A 129 2.68 -13.14 23.65
C PHE A 129 3.59 -12.74 24.83
N SER A 130 3.01 -12.65 26.02
CA SER A 130 3.72 -12.20 27.24
C SER A 130 4.84 -13.13 27.69
N ASP A 131 4.90 -14.36 27.18
CA ASP A 131 5.94 -15.35 27.43
C ASP A 131 7.08 -15.33 26.40
N ILE A 132 7.02 -14.43 25.42
CA ILE A 132 8.04 -14.25 24.39
C ILE A 132 8.89 -13.01 24.71
N ASP A 133 10.21 -13.16 24.65
CA ASP A 133 11.11 -12.03 24.80
C ASP A 133 11.00 -11.08 23.57
N PRO A 134 10.68 -9.78 23.77
CA PRO A 134 10.51 -8.84 22.68
C PRO A 134 11.79 -8.59 21.87
N GLN A 135 12.96 -8.66 22.51
CA GLN A 135 14.24 -8.43 21.84
C GLN A 135 14.59 -9.63 20.96
N GLU A 136 14.47 -10.86 21.46
CA GLU A 136 14.69 -12.09 20.68
C GLU A 136 13.77 -12.15 19.46
N ALA A 137 12.48 -11.82 19.63
CA ALA A 137 11.53 -11.77 18.52
C ALA A 137 11.92 -10.71 17.47
N MET A 138 12.32 -9.51 17.91
CA MET A 138 12.77 -8.44 17.00
C MET A 138 14.04 -8.85 16.23
N GLU A 139 15.03 -9.43 16.92
CA GLU A 139 16.28 -9.89 16.31
C GLU A 139 16.04 -11.00 15.31
N PHE A 140 15.17 -11.97 15.64
CA PHE A 140 14.75 -13.01 14.71
C PHE A 140 14.13 -12.40 13.46
N TRP A 141 13.08 -11.57 13.59
CA TRP A 141 12.33 -11.07 12.45
C TRP A 141 13.12 -10.10 11.57
N THR A 142 13.99 -9.26 12.16
CA THR A 142 14.84 -8.35 11.38
C THR A 142 15.88 -9.10 10.56
N ARG A 143 16.43 -10.21 11.10
CA ARG A 143 17.31 -11.13 10.37
C ARG A 143 16.56 -11.87 9.26
N GLU A 144 15.47 -12.56 9.58
CA GLU A 144 14.74 -13.42 8.63
C GLU A 144 14.12 -12.63 7.46
N LEU A 145 13.64 -11.41 7.74
CA LEU A 145 13.06 -10.54 6.71
C LEU A 145 14.09 -9.60 6.10
N ALA A 146 15.33 -9.57 6.59
CA ALA A 146 16.39 -8.64 6.18
C ALA A 146 15.90 -7.17 6.12
N VAL A 147 15.38 -6.66 7.24
CA VAL A 147 14.82 -5.30 7.41
C VAL A 147 15.38 -4.64 8.67
N LYS A 148 15.24 -3.32 8.78
CA LYS A 148 15.72 -2.57 9.94
C LYS A 148 14.70 -2.60 11.09
N PRO A 149 15.14 -2.66 12.36
CA PRO A 149 14.25 -2.52 13.52
C PRO A 149 13.39 -1.24 13.46
N SER A 150 13.92 -0.15 12.90
CA SER A 150 13.20 1.13 12.76
C SER A 150 12.00 1.09 11.80
N GLN A 151 11.82 0.01 11.04
CA GLN A 151 10.64 -0.20 10.20
C GLN A 151 9.48 -0.85 10.96
N PHE A 152 9.72 -1.34 12.18
CA PHE A 152 8.67 -1.90 13.02
C PHE A 152 7.92 -0.80 13.78
N TYR A 153 6.61 -0.97 13.91
CA TYR A 153 5.81 -0.23 14.88
C TYR A 153 6.15 -0.67 16.30
N LYS A 154 5.59 0.05 17.28
CA LYS A 154 5.63 -0.39 18.68
C LYS A 154 5.10 -1.83 18.77
N ILE A 155 5.90 -2.72 19.38
CA ILE A 155 5.55 -4.12 19.58
C ILE A 155 4.25 -4.20 20.38
N THR A 156 3.34 -5.06 19.94
CA THR A 156 2.08 -5.34 20.63
C THR A 156 2.25 -6.62 21.46
N VAL A 157 2.06 -6.52 22.77
CA VAL A 157 2.14 -7.67 23.68
C VAL A 157 0.73 -8.11 24.06
N THR A 158 0.43 -9.38 23.82
CA THR A 158 -0.86 -10.02 24.19
C THR A 158 -0.63 -10.94 25.38
N ILE A 159 -1.52 -10.92 26.37
CA ILE A 159 -1.42 -11.80 27.54
C ILE A 159 -1.59 -13.26 27.08
N SER A 160 -0.68 -14.12 27.50
CA SER A 160 -0.76 -15.56 27.21
C SER A 160 -1.96 -16.19 27.92
N GLY A 161 -2.81 -16.90 27.16
CA GLY A 161 -3.88 -17.72 27.74
C GLY A 161 -3.35 -19.01 28.38
N SER A 162 -4.26 -19.90 28.81
CA SER A 162 -3.87 -21.26 29.22
C SER A 162 -3.08 -21.96 28.11
N LEU A 163 -2.12 -22.80 28.50
CA LEU A 163 -1.12 -23.44 27.65
C LEU A 163 -1.74 -24.31 26.54
N GLY A 164 -2.15 -23.67 25.44
CA GLY A 164 -2.57 -24.35 24.22
C GLY A 164 -1.40 -25.00 23.50
N THR A 165 -1.70 -25.99 22.66
CA THR A 165 -0.77 -26.79 21.84
C THR A 165 0.06 -26.01 20.80
N TYR A 166 -0.01 -24.67 20.81
CA TYR A 166 0.54 -23.78 19.78
C TYR A 166 2.05 -23.48 19.92
N ARG A 167 2.73 -24.08 20.90
CA ARG A 167 4.13 -23.76 21.29
C ARG A 167 5.18 -23.83 20.17
N ARG A 168 4.93 -24.51 19.04
CA ARG A 168 5.93 -24.64 17.96
C ARG A 168 5.80 -23.63 16.81
N LYS A 169 4.62 -23.04 16.56
CA LYS A 169 4.37 -22.19 15.37
C LYS A 169 4.32 -20.68 15.63
N GLY A 170 4.83 -20.22 16.77
CA GLY A 170 4.77 -18.81 17.17
C GLY A 170 5.86 -18.38 18.14
N ALA A 171 7.03 -19.03 18.13
CA ALA A 171 8.14 -18.75 19.06
C ALA A 171 8.58 -17.28 19.06
N TYR A 172 8.36 -16.57 17.96
CA TYR A 172 8.72 -15.16 17.78
C TYR A 172 7.49 -14.27 17.49
N GLY A 173 6.28 -14.78 17.73
CA GLY A 173 5.03 -14.05 17.45
C GLY A 173 4.66 -13.96 15.97
N VAL A 174 3.75 -13.04 15.66
CA VAL A 174 3.20 -12.78 14.32
C VAL A 174 3.76 -11.47 13.78
N VAL A 175 4.25 -11.47 12.55
CA VAL A 175 4.58 -10.24 11.83
C VAL A 175 3.53 -9.94 10.77
N THR A 176 3.06 -8.71 10.75
CA THR A 176 2.26 -8.15 9.65
C THR A 176 3.12 -7.23 8.80
N VAL A 177 3.22 -7.51 7.50
CA VAL A 177 3.78 -6.59 6.51
C VAL A 177 2.72 -5.53 6.19
N HIS A 178 3.12 -4.26 6.21
CA HIS A 178 2.30 -3.12 5.85
C HIS A 178 2.95 -2.35 4.70
N TYR A 179 2.17 -2.07 3.66
CA TYR A 179 2.50 -1.05 2.68
C TYR A 179 1.33 -0.08 2.53
N HIS A 180 1.55 1.17 2.94
CA HIS A 180 0.51 2.21 3.01
C HIS A 180 0.34 2.92 1.68
N ASN A 181 -0.40 2.28 0.77
CA ASN A 181 -0.84 2.91 -0.45
C ASN A 181 -2.22 2.38 -0.85
N LYS A 182 -3.25 3.24 -0.74
CA LYS A 182 -4.62 2.89 -1.12
C LYS A 182 -4.73 2.47 -2.58
N LYS A 183 -4.03 3.17 -3.49
CA LYS A 183 -4.11 2.90 -4.92
C LYS A 183 -3.55 1.52 -5.25
N LEU A 184 -2.38 1.17 -4.72
CA LEU A 184 -1.82 -0.18 -4.89
C LEU A 184 -2.71 -1.26 -4.25
N ARG A 185 -3.23 -1.00 -3.04
CA ARG A 185 -4.19 -1.89 -2.39
C ARG A 185 -5.39 -2.18 -3.27
N ASP A 186 -6.00 -1.15 -3.84
CA ASP A 186 -7.17 -1.31 -4.70
C ASP A 186 -6.83 -2.06 -5.99
N ILE A 187 -5.64 -1.84 -6.58
CA ILE A 187 -5.14 -2.63 -7.72
C ILE A 187 -5.08 -4.12 -7.36
N ILE A 188 -4.45 -4.48 -6.25
CA ILE A 188 -4.29 -5.88 -5.82
C ILE A 188 -5.66 -6.50 -5.48
N VAL A 189 -6.53 -5.78 -4.76
CA VAL A 189 -7.88 -6.27 -4.44
C VAL A 189 -8.70 -6.52 -5.70
N ASN A 190 -8.59 -5.67 -6.71
CA ASN A 190 -9.30 -5.85 -7.99
C ASN A 190 -8.78 -7.02 -8.83
N MET A 191 -7.60 -7.58 -8.50
CA MET A 191 -7.09 -8.80 -9.12
C MET A 191 -7.66 -10.08 -8.48
N LEU A 192 -8.35 -9.98 -7.35
CA LEU A 192 -8.95 -11.12 -6.67
C LEU A 192 -10.19 -11.63 -7.45
N PRO A 193 -10.51 -12.93 -7.36
CA PRO A 193 -11.77 -13.46 -7.85
C PRO A 193 -12.97 -12.74 -7.20
N LYS A 194 -14.02 -12.50 -8.00
CA LYS A 194 -15.29 -11.92 -7.54
C LYS A 194 -16.29 -12.98 -7.14
#